data_AF-A0A6G8NG05-F1
#
_entry.id   AF-A0A6G8NG05-F1
#
_cell.length_a   1.000
_cell.length_b   1.000
_cell.length_c   1.000
_cell.angle_alpha   90.00
_cell.angle_beta   90.00
_cell.angle_gamma   90.00
#
_symmetry.space_group_name_H-M   'P 1'
#
loop_
_entity.id
_entity.type
_entity.pdbx_description
1 polymer ?
#
loop_
_entity_poly.entity_id
_entity_poly.type
_entity_poly.pdbx_seq_one_letter_code
_entity_poly.pdbx_strand_id
1 'polypeptide(L)' 'MDTKEPTPEASRALIRAAGETLELICRLRGVDIEELSDDELGEFFSNALGDDIVGPW' A
#
# COMPACT_ATOMS: atom_id res chain seq x y z
N MET A 1 -5.80 5.87 -22.43
CA MET A 1 -6.23 6.41 -21.13
C MET A 1 -5.23 7.50 -20.78
N ASP A 2 -5.68 8.72 -20.47
CA ASP A 2 -4.81 9.78 -19.96
C ASP A 2 -4.25 9.32 -18.61
N THR A 3 -3.08 8.69 -18.61
CA THR A 3 -2.34 8.36 -17.40
C THR A 3 -1.66 9.64 -16.93
N LYS A 4 -2.44 10.53 -16.32
CA LYS A 4 -1.87 11.58 -15.48
C LYS A 4 -1.19 10.85 -14.33
N GLU A 5 0.13 10.81 -14.35
CA GLU A 5 0.90 10.31 -13.22
C GLU A 5 0.36 10.98 -11.94
N PRO A 6 0.08 10.19 -10.89
CA PRO A 6 -0.44 10.74 -9.66
C PRO A 6 0.55 11.78 -9.12
N THR A 7 0.03 12.93 -8.67
CA THR A 7 0.88 13.91 -8.00
C THR A 7 1.51 13.27 -6.76
N PRO A 8 2.71 13.71 -6.33
CA PRO A 8 3.36 13.14 -5.14
C PRO A 8 2.47 13.15 -3.89
N GLU A 9 1.60 14.15 -3.77
CA GLU A 9 0.61 14.26 -2.69
C GLU A 9 -0.49 13.21 -2.80
N ALA A 10 -0.98 12.94 -4.02
CA ALA A 10 -1.95 11.88 -4.28
C ALA A 10 -1.35 10.50 -3.98
N SER A 11 -0.11 10.25 -4.41
CA SER A 11 0.59 8.98 -4.11
C SER A 11 0.77 8.78 -2.60
N ARG A 12 1.15 9.82 -1.86
CA ARG A 12 1.26 9.76 -0.38
C ARG A 12 -0.09 9.48 0.29
N ALA A 13 -1.16 10.12 -0.18
CA ALA A 13 -2.50 9.87 0.34
C ALA A 13 -2.96 8.42 0.09
N LEU A 14 -2.65 7.88 -1.09
CA LEU A 14 -2.91 6.49 -1.47
C LEU A 14 -2.14 5.48 -0.60
N ILE A 15 -0.82 5.68 -0.44
CA ILE A 15 0.03 4.82 0.41
C ILE A 15 -0.50 4.83 1.85
N ARG A 16 -0.86 6.00 2.38
CA ARG A 16 -1.45 6.12 3.71
C ARG A 16 -2.77 5.35 3.82
N ALA A 17 -3.68 5.51 2.87
CA ALA A 17 -4.97 4.82 2.89
C ALA A 17 -4.81 3.29 2.79
N ALA A 18 -3.86 2.82 1.99
CA ALA A 18 -3.52 1.41 1.91
C ALA A 18 -2.94 0.88 3.24
N GLY A 19 -2.08 1.66 3.91
CA GLY A 19 -1.56 1.31 5.24
C GLY A 19 -2.66 1.22 6.30
N GLU A 20 -3.52 2.24 6.39
CA GLU A 20 -4.67 2.25 7.32
C GLU A 20 -5.63 1.07 7.06
N THR A 21 -5.79 0.68 5.79
CA THR A 21 -6.60 -0.50 5.39
C THR A 21 -5.94 -1.80 5.82
N LEU A 22 -4.63 -1.93 5.62
CA LEU A 22 -3.87 -3.10 6.05
C LEU A 22 -3.95 -3.29 7.56
N GLU A 23 -3.75 -2.22 8.34
CA GLU A 23 -3.88 -2.25 9.80
C GLU A 23 -5.28 -2.72 10.26
N LEU A 24 -6.33 -2.34 9.53
CA LEU A 24 -7.69 -2.81 9.81
C LEU A 24 -7.83 -4.32 9.53
N ILE A 25 -7.30 -4.79 8.39
CA ILE A 25 -7.35 -6.21 8.02
C ILE A 25 -6.56 -7.06 9.03
N CYS A 26 -5.36 -6.64 9.41
CA CYS A 26 -4.53 -7.29 10.44
C CYS A 26 -5.32 -7.45 11.76
N ARG A 27 -5.94 -6.36 12.24
CA ARG A 27 -6.79 -6.40 13.44
C ARG A 27 -7.98 -7.36 13.31
N LEU A 28 -8.66 -7.38 12.16
CA LEU A 28 -9.77 -8.31 11.91
C LEU A 28 -9.32 -9.78 11.88
N ARG A 29 -8.05 -10.02 11.53
CA ARG A 29 -7.44 -11.35 11.46
C ARG A 29 -6.75 -11.75 12.77
N GLY A 30 -6.64 -10.84 13.75
CA GLY A 30 -5.92 -11.07 15.00
C GLY A 30 -4.41 -11.21 14.80
N VAL A 31 -3.86 -10.53 13.80
CA VAL A 31 -2.43 -10.48 13.48
C VAL A 31 -1.94 -9.06 13.76
N ASP A 32 -0.77 -8.91 14.38
CA ASP A 32 -0.15 -7.60 14.52
C ASP A 32 0.55 -7.21 13.23
N ILE A 33 0.43 -5.95 12.80
CA ILE A 33 1.05 -5.49 11.55
C ILE A 33 2.59 -5.60 11.59
N GLU A 34 3.17 -5.53 12.78
CA GLU A 34 4.62 -5.72 13.03
C GLU A 34 5.08 -7.17 12.81
N GLU A 35 4.15 -8.13 12.75
CA GLU A 35 4.45 -9.53 12.44
C GLU A 35 4.55 -9.80 10.93
N LEU A 36 4.11 -8.85 10.09
CA LEU A 36 4.26 -8.95 8.65
C LEU A 36 5.70 -8.69 8.25
N SER A 37 6.22 -9.55 7.39
CA SER A 37 7.51 -9.33 6.75
C SER A 37 7.44 -8.19 5.72
N ASP A 38 8.59 -7.59 5.43
CA ASP A 38 8.72 -6.56 4.39
C ASP A 38 8.23 -7.06 3.02
N ASP A 39 8.40 -8.35 2.73
CA ASP A 39 7.91 -9.00 1.51
C ASP A 39 6.38 -9.05 1.46
N GLU A 40 5.72 -9.41 2.56
CA GLU A 40 4.25 -9.45 2.67
C GLU A 40 3.64 -8.04 2.59
N LEU A 41 4.30 -7.06 3.22
CA LEU A 41 3.92 -5.65 3.10
C LEU A 41 4.06 -5.19 1.64
N GLY A 42 5.21 -5.46 1.02
CA GLY A 42 5.48 -5.13 -0.37
C GLY A 42 4.46 -5.73 -1.33
N GLU A 43 4.12 -7.01 -1.16
CA GLU A 43 3.11 -7.69 -1.95
C GLU A 43 1.72 -7.04 -1.78
N PHE A 44 1.31 -6.72 -0.55
CA PHE A 44 0.05 -6.04 -0.30
C PHE A 44 -0.03 -4.69 -1.01
N PHE A 45 0.99 -3.84 -0.84
CA PHE A 45 1.00 -2.52 -1.47
C PHE A 45 1.09 -2.59 -2.99
N SER A 46 1.87 -3.52 -3.54
CA SER A 46 1.97 -3.73 -4.99
C SER A 46 0.64 -4.16 -5.60
N ASN A 47 -0.06 -5.09 -4.94
CA ASN A 47 -1.38 -5.54 -5.37
C ASN A 47 -2.47 -4.46 -5.19
N ALA A 48 -2.40 -3.66 -4.11
CA ALA A 48 -3.41 -2.65 -3.79
C ALA A 48 -3.26 -1.37 -4.62
N LEU A 49 -2.02 -0.96 -4.91
CA LEU A 49 -1.70 0.31 -5.58
C LEU A 49 -1.38 0.13 -7.07
N GLY A 50 -1.10 -1.11 -7.51
CA GLY A 50 -0.72 -1.44 -8.87
C GLY A 50 0.74 -1.07 -9.21
N ASP A 51 1.28 -1.71 -10.24
CA ASP A 51 2.68 -1.54 -10.71
C ASP A 51 3.05 -0.07 -11.01
N ASP A 52 2.08 0.77 -11.38
CA ASP A 52 2.32 2.16 -11.81
C ASP A 52 2.67 3.13 -10.66
N ILE A 53 2.41 2.77 -9.39
CA ILE A 53 2.70 3.65 -8.23
C ILE A 53 4.05 3.31 -7.59
N VAL A 54 4.55 2.08 -7.78
CA VAL A 54 5.81 1.60 -7.21
C VAL A 54 6.95 1.94 -8.18
N GLY A 55 7.28 3.23 -8.30
CA GLY A 55 8.52 3.67 -8.94
C GLY A 55 9.76 3.12 -8.20
N PRO A 56 10.94 3.07 -8.84
CA PRO A 56 12.14 2.49 -8.22
C PRO A 56 12.50 3.31 -6.96
N TRP A 57 12.43 2.65 -5.80
CA TRP A 57 12.75 3.22 -4.49
C TRP A 57 14.26 3.37 -4.29
#